data_AF-A0A970MA70-F1
#
_entry.id   AF-A0A970MA70-F1
#
_cell.length_a   1.000
_cell.length_b   1.000
_cell.length_c   1.000
_cell.angle_alpha   90.00
_cell.angle_beta   90.00
_cell.angle_gamma   90.00
#
_symmetry.space_group_name_H-M   'P 1'
#
loop_
_entity.id
_entity.type
_entity.pdbx_description
1 polymer ?
#
loop_
_entity_poly.entity_id
_entity_poly.type
_entity_poly.pdbx_seq_one_letter_code
_entity_poly.pdbx_strand_id
1 'polypeptide(L)'
;KLYCSDMSVFAEIIANKIIYSFSTSKRRKIYPMPEEIKNSLFELTKKGLLIDFSSIYRHNKCIGLSYYAIGHYEDMDDMYNNLDRNKYRADIKGYIEHNNKTWKMYTSHR
;
A
#
# COMPACT_ATOMS: atom_id res chain seq x y z
N LYS A 1 15.63 -2.16 -14.84
CA LYS A 1 15.41 -0.76 -14.38
C LYS A 1 14.07 -0.31 -14.94
N LEU A 2 13.14 0.09 -14.08
CA LEU A 2 11.86 0.67 -14.51
C LEU A 2 12.04 2.18 -14.52
N TYR A 3 11.95 2.81 -15.69
CA TYR A 3 12.02 4.27 -15.82
C TYR A 3 10.58 4.79 -15.89
N CYS A 4 10.14 5.46 -14.82
CA CYS A 4 8.83 6.09 -14.75
C CYS A 4 9.02 7.59 -14.96
N SER A 5 8.85 8.06 -16.20
CA SER A 5 8.92 9.49 -16.53
C SER A 5 7.65 10.25 -16.15
N ASP A 6 6.54 9.53 -16.03
CA ASP A 6 5.24 10.08 -15.64
C ASP A 6 4.86 9.58 -14.24
N MET A 7 4.71 10.52 -13.31
CA MET A 7 4.33 10.23 -11.93
C MET A 7 2.92 9.64 -11.81
N SER A 8 2.03 9.91 -12.77
CA SER A 8 0.68 9.33 -12.78
C SER A 8 0.71 7.82 -13.03
N VAL A 9 1.65 7.35 -13.86
CA VAL A 9 1.89 5.92 -14.11
C VAL A 9 2.36 5.22 -12.84
N PHE A 10 3.11 5.90 -11.98
CA PHE A 10 3.57 5.32 -10.72
C PHE A 10 2.43 5.02 -9.75
N ALA A 11 1.48 5.96 -9.60
CA ALA A 11 0.28 5.76 -8.80
C ALA A 11 -0.55 4.57 -9.31
N GLU A 12 -0.67 4.43 -10.63
CA GLU A 12 -1.35 3.32 -11.29
C GLU A 12 -0.65 1.97 -11.05
N ILE A 13 0.68 1.94 -11.10
CA ILE A 13 1.47 0.73 -10.80
C ILE A 13 1.25 0.26 -9.37
N ILE A 14 1.29 1.18 -8.39
CA ILE A 14 1.03 0.85 -6.98
C ILE A 14 -0.37 0.27 -6.81
N ALA A 15 -1.37 0.94 -7.38
CA ALA A 15 -2.77 0.51 -7.31
C ALA A 15 -2.95 -0.90 -7.90
N ASN A 16 -2.40 -1.14 -9.09
CA ASN A 16 -2.48 -2.43 -9.76
C ASN A 16 -1.74 -3.53 -9.00
N LYS A 17 -0.60 -3.21 -8.36
CA LYS A 17 0.11 -4.17 -7.51
C LYS A 17 -0.74 -4.59 -6.31
N ILE A 18 -1.43 -3.66 -5.67
CA ILE A 18 -2.37 -3.95 -4.56
C ILE A 18 -3.53 -4.81 -5.05
N ILE A 19 -4.20 -4.39 -6.14
CA ILE A 19 -5.31 -5.13 -6.74
C ILE A 19 -4.90 -6.57 -7.07
N TYR A 20 -3.73 -6.75 -7.69
CA TYR A 20 -3.22 -8.07 -8.05
C TYR A 20 -2.93 -8.94 -6.83
N SER A 21 -2.40 -8.34 -5.74
CA SER A 21 -2.18 -9.06 -4.48
C SER A 21 -3.50 -9.51 -3.83
N PHE A 22 -4.59 -8.79 -4.08
CA PHE A 22 -5.94 -9.11 -3.60
C PHE A 22 -6.68 -10.11 -4.49
N SER A 23 -6.36 -10.17 -5.78
CA SER A 23 -7.01 -11.04 -6.77
C SER A 23 -6.59 -12.51 -6.71
N THR A 24 -5.85 -12.92 -5.68
CA THR A 24 -5.34 -14.30 -5.53
C THR A 24 -6.43 -15.35 -5.29
N SER A 25 -7.68 -14.95 -5.01
CA SER A 25 -8.81 -15.89 -4.92
C SER A 25 -9.83 -15.65 -6.03
N LYS A 26 -10.12 -16.68 -6.83
CA LYS A 26 -11.15 -16.67 -7.90
C LYS A 26 -12.55 -16.25 -7.45
N ARG A 27 -12.80 -16.12 -6.14
CA ARG A 27 -14.12 -15.86 -5.55
C ARG A 27 -14.42 -14.38 -5.33
N ARG A 28 -13.43 -13.47 -5.37
CA ARG A 28 -13.62 -12.06 -5.01
C ARG A 28 -13.31 -11.14 -6.19
N LYS A 29 -14.34 -10.44 -6.67
CA LYS A 29 -14.17 -9.34 -7.62
C LYS A 29 -13.56 -8.13 -6.89
N ILE A 30 -12.37 -7.74 -7.30
CA ILE A 30 -11.71 -6.50 -6.87
C ILE A 30 -12.04 -5.43 -7.92
N TYR A 31 -12.58 -4.31 -7.46
CA TYR A 31 -12.95 -3.20 -8.34
C TYR A 31 -11.74 -2.26 -8.52
N PRO A 32 -11.68 -1.52 -9.64
CA PRO A 32 -10.65 -0.50 -9.82
C PRO A 32 -10.57 0.44 -8.62
N MET A 33 -9.36 0.80 -8.23
CA MET A 33 -9.10 1.74 -7.14
C MET A 33 -9.49 3.16 -7.60
N PRO A 34 -10.26 3.93 -6.80
CA PRO A 34 -10.63 5.29 -7.17
C PRO A 34 -9.40 6.20 -7.11
N GLU A 35 -9.40 7.25 -7.94
CA GLU A 35 -8.26 8.14 -8.13
C GLU A 35 -7.82 8.84 -6.83
N GLU A 36 -8.76 9.16 -5.95
CA GLU A 36 -8.49 9.73 -4.62
C GLU A 36 -7.56 8.84 -3.77
N ILE A 37 -7.80 7.52 -3.76
CA ILE A 37 -6.98 6.57 -3.01
C ILE A 37 -5.60 6.45 -3.68
N LYS A 38 -5.55 6.43 -5.02
CA LYS A 38 -4.27 6.38 -5.75
C LYS A 38 -3.40 7.60 -5.46
N ASN A 39 -3.99 8.79 -5.49
CA ASN A 39 -3.32 10.04 -5.16
C ASN A 39 -2.85 10.05 -3.69
N SER A 40 -3.67 9.54 -2.77
CA SER A 40 -3.28 9.42 -1.37
C SER A 40 -2.08 8.49 -1.19
N LEU A 41 -2.05 7.34 -1.88
CA LEU A 41 -0.90 6.44 -1.90
C LEU A 41 0.33 7.10 -2.51
N PHE A 42 0.15 7.82 -3.60
CA PHE A 42 1.22 8.56 -4.26
C PHE A 42 1.84 9.60 -3.32
N GLU A 43 1.06 10.39 -2.59
CA GLU A 43 1.59 11.35 -1.63
C GLU A 43 2.38 10.68 -0.50
N LEU A 44 1.98 9.48 -0.06
CA LEU A 44 2.74 8.71 0.92
C LEU A 44 4.09 8.24 0.39
N THR A 45 4.24 8.03 -0.92
CA THR A 45 5.53 7.63 -1.52
C THR A 45 6.61 8.70 -1.34
N LYS A 46 6.20 9.97 -1.34
CA LYS A 46 7.06 11.12 -1.03
C LYS A 46 7.54 11.16 0.44
N LYS A 47 6.99 10.31 1.29
CA LYS A 47 7.37 10.14 2.70
C LYS A 47 7.96 8.75 2.98
N GLY A 48 8.29 7.98 1.93
CA GLY A 48 8.76 6.61 2.07
C GLY A 48 7.65 5.62 2.38
N LEU A 49 6.83 5.32 1.37
CA LEU A 49 5.73 4.35 1.50
C LEU A 49 6.27 2.92 1.56
N LEU A 50 5.96 2.22 2.64
CA LEU A 50 6.12 0.77 2.78
C LEU A 50 4.74 0.11 2.79
N ILE A 51 4.52 -0.86 1.89
CA ILE A 51 3.28 -1.64 1.83
C ILE A 51 3.59 -3.07 2.27
N ASP A 52 2.86 -3.56 3.27
CA ASP A 52 3.02 -4.91 3.78
C ASP A 52 2.12 -5.91 3.04
N PHE A 53 2.66 -6.50 1.97
CA PHE A 53 2.00 -7.57 1.22
C PHE A 53 2.06 -8.95 1.89
N SER A 54 2.85 -9.11 2.96
CA SER A 54 2.93 -10.38 3.70
C SER A 54 1.73 -10.57 4.64
N SER A 55 1.18 -9.47 5.15
CA SER A 55 0.12 -9.43 6.15
C SER A 55 -1.24 -9.02 5.56
N ILE A 56 -1.69 -9.70 4.50
CA ILE A 56 -3.00 -9.44 3.88
C ILE A 56 -4.10 -10.11 4.72
N TYR A 57 -4.93 -9.31 5.38
CA TYR A 57 -6.09 -9.83 6.11
C TYR A 57 -7.28 -10.02 5.16
N ARG A 58 -8.03 -11.10 5.41
CA ARG A 58 -9.21 -11.46 4.61
C ARG A 58 -10.34 -11.82 5.54
N HIS A 59 -11.41 -11.04 5.48
CA HIS A 59 -12.66 -11.29 6.18
C HIS A 59 -13.81 -11.32 5.16
N ASN A 60 -14.94 -11.96 5.46
CA ASN A 60 -16.05 -12.27 4.55
C ASN A 60 -16.17 -11.39 3.28
N LYS A 61 -16.39 -10.08 3.45
CA LYS A 61 -16.57 -9.10 2.36
C LYS A 61 -15.43 -8.09 2.23
N CYS A 62 -14.36 -8.29 2.99
CA CYS A 62 -13.32 -7.31 3.25
C CYS A 62 -11.93 -7.91 3.04
N ILE A 63 -11.07 -7.24 2.28
CA ILE A 63 -9.65 -7.58 2.16
C ILE A 63 -8.85 -6.32 2.32
N GLY A 64 -7.78 -6.39 3.07
CA GLY A 64 -6.92 -5.24 3.22
C GLY A 64 -5.50 -5.62 3.57
N LEU A 65 -4.65 -4.62 3.57
CA LEU A 65 -3.26 -4.71 3.96
C LEU A 65 -2.84 -3.45 4.72
N SER A 66 -1.72 -3.55 5.42
CA SER A 66 -1.15 -2.41 6.15
C SER A 66 -0.19 -1.63 5.27
N TYR A 67 -0.12 -0.33 5.47
CA TYR A 67 0.90 0.53 4.89
C TYR A 67 1.49 1.44 5.96
N TYR A 68 2.70 1.94 5.69
CA TYR A 68 3.50 2.74 6.60
C TYR A 68 4.22 3.84 5.83
N ALA A 69 4.38 5.02 6.43
CA ALA A 69 5.36 6.01 5.98
C ALA A 69 6.59 5.91 6.89
N ILE A 70 7.67 5.34 6.37
CA ILE A 70 8.88 5.02 7.14
C ILE A 70 10.04 6.00 6.87
N GLY A 71 9.87 6.95 5.96
CA GLY A 71 10.94 7.85 5.51
C GLY A 71 11.74 7.27 4.34
N HIS A 72 12.67 8.08 3.82
CA HIS A 72 13.53 7.67 2.71
C HIS A 72 14.73 6.90 3.24
N TYR A 73 14.85 5.64 2.80
CA TYR A 73 16.03 4.81 3.07
C TYR A 73 16.87 4.75 1.81
N GLU A 74 18.12 5.18 1.90
CA GLU A 74 19.11 5.03 0.83
C GLU A 74 19.75 3.64 0.85
N ASP A 75 19.88 3.06 2.05
CA ASP A 75 20.32 1.68 2.27
C ASP A 75 19.11 0.75 2.36
N MET A 76 18.85 0.02 1.26
CA MET A 76 17.74 -0.91 1.18
C MET A 76 18.01 -2.20 1.96
N ASP A 77 19.28 -2.62 2.10
CA ASP A 77 19.63 -3.83 2.85
C ASP A 77 19.38 -3.61 4.34
N ASP A 78 19.77 -2.45 4.87
CA ASP A 78 19.45 -2.06 6.24
C ASP A 78 17.92 -1.94 6.46
N MET A 79 17.20 -1.34 5.50
CA MET A 79 15.74 -1.21 5.56
C MET A 79 15.05 -2.57 5.67
N TYR A 80 15.48 -3.56 4.86
CA TYR A 80 14.95 -4.91 4.88
C TYR A 80 15.34 -5.68 6.15
N ASN A 81 16.59 -5.60 6.59
CA ASN A 81 17.06 -6.29 7.79
C ASN A 81 16.42 -5.75 9.07
N ASN A 82 16.03 -4.47 9.08
CA ASN A 82 15.38 -3.80 10.21
C ASN A 82 13.89 -3.53 9.98
N LEU A 83 13.23 -4.27 9.09
CA LEU A 83 11.86 -4.01 8.64
C LEU A 83 10.86 -3.81 9.80
N ASP A 84 10.89 -4.68 10.82
CA ASP A 84 9.97 -4.59 11.96
C ASP A 84 10.22 -3.35 12.82
N ARG A 85 11.49 -2.98 13.00
CA ARG A 85 11.88 -1.75 13.70
C ARG A 85 11.40 -0.51 12.94
N ASN A 86 11.51 -0.53 11.61
CA ASN A 86 11.07 0.56 10.73
C ASN A 86 9.54 0.69 10.74
N LYS A 87 8.80 -0.43 10.67
CA LYS A 87 7.33 -0.44 10.85
C LYS A 87 6.93 0.14 12.21
N TYR A 88 7.65 -0.19 13.28
CA TYR A 88 7.37 0.32 14.61
C TYR A 88 7.63 1.83 14.73
N ARG A 89 8.67 2.34 14.05
CA ARG A 89 9.05 3.76 14.08
C ARG A 89 8.32 4.63 13.06
N ALA A 90 7.46 4.04 12.21
CA ALA A 90 6.73 4.77 11.19
C ALA A 90 5.90 5.91 11.78
N ASP A 91 6.03 7.10 11.19
CA ASP A 91 5.27 8.30 11.58
C ASP A 91 3.78 8.16 11.24
N ILE A 92 3.50 7.42 10.17
CA ILE A 92 2.15 7.14 9.70
C ILE A 92 2.01 5.63 9.57
N LYS A 93 0.95 5.11 10.15
CA LYS A 93 0.50 3.72 9.95
C LYS A 93 -0.94 3.73 9.49
N GLY A 94 -1.27 2.91 8.51
CA GLY A 94 -2.65 2.80 8.05
C GLY A 94 -2.98 1.47 7.42
N TYR A 95 -4.23 1.37 7.00
CA TYR A 95 -4.80 0.20 6.37
C TYR A 95 -5.53 0.60 5.09
N ILE A 96 -5.28 -0.13 4.01
CA ILE A 96 -6.05 -0.02 2.77
C ILE A 96 -6.96 -1.23 2.70
N GLU A 97 -8.25 -0.96 2.52
CA GLU A 97 -9.29 -1.97 2.54
C GLU A 97 -10.15 -1.87 1.28
N HIS A 98 -10.42 -3.02 0.67
CA HIS A 98 -11.49 -3.18 -0.30
C HIS A 98 -12.65 -3.96 0.33
N ASN A 99 -13.80 -3.29 0.46
CA ASN A 99 -15.01 -3.83 1.05
C ASN A 99 -16.23 -3.47 0.19
N ASN A 100 -17.05 -4.46 -0.19
CA ASN A 100 -18.30 -4.25 -0.93
C ASN A 100 -18.19 -3.26 -2.10
N LYS A 101 -17.22 -3.48 -3.01
CA LYS A 101 -16.95 -2.64 -4.20
C LYS A 101 -16.37 -1.26 -3.91
N THR A 102 -16.12 -0.93 -2.65
CA THR A 102 -15.55 0.35 -2.24
C THR A 102 -14.13 0.16 -1.71
N TRP A 103 -13.29 1.17 -1.94
CA TRP A 103 -11.97 1.26 -1.33
C TRP A 103 -12.02 2.26 -0.20
N LYS A 104 -11.33 1.96 0.90
CA LYS A 104 -11.16 2.85 2.03
C LYS A 104 -9.72 2.82 2.48
N MET A 105 -9.23 3.98 2.88
CA MET A 105 -7.93 4.13 3.50
C MET A 105 -8.15 4.67 4.91
N TYR A 106 -7.65 3.94 5.89
CA TYR A 106 -7.66 4.35 7.29
C TYR A 106 -6.24 4.76 7.65
N THR A 107 -6.07 5.95 8.21
CA THR A 107 -4.77 6.51 8.58
C THR A 107 -4.76 6.78 10.07
N SER A 108 -3.75 6.27 10.76
CA SER A 108 -3.44 6.63 12.13
C SER A 108 -2.13 7.41 12.13
N HIS A 109 -2.16 8.59 12.72
CA HIS A 109 -0.96 9.32 13.08
C HIS A 109 -0.50 8.82 14.44
N ARG A 110 0.82 8.69 14.61
CA ARG A 110 1.44 8.41 15.90
C ARG A 110 1.89 9.69 16.56
#